data_AF-A0A965QKB6-F1
#
_entry.id   AF-A0A965QKB6-F1
#
_cell.length_a   1.000
_cell.length_b   1.000
_cell.length_c   1.000
_cell.angle_alpha   90.00
_cell.angle_beta   90.00
_cell.angle_gamma   90.00
#
_symmetry.space_group_name_H-M   'P 1'
#
loop_
_entity.id
_entity.type
_entity.pdbx_description
1 polymer ?
#
loop_
_entity_poly.entity_id
_entity_poly.type
_entity_poly.pdbx_seq_one_letter_code
_entity_poly.pdbx_strand_id
1 'polypeptide(L)' 'MSSKQKSKLFESALEAIADIHDGATLMVGGFGLCGIPEHLIEALKVKGVKDLTCISNNAGVDDFGLGKLLQTG' A
#
# COMPACT_ATOMS: atom_id res chain seq x y z
N MET A 1 -20.40 -9.45 -29.88
CA MET A 1 -18.97 -9.25 -29.62
C MET A 1 -18.77 -9.21 -28.12
N SER A 2 -18.14 -10.23 -27.52
CA SER A 2 -17.89 -10.26 -26.07
C SER A 2 -16.69 -9.36 -25.76
N SER A 3 -16.88 -8.32 -24.95
CA SER A 3 -15.80 -7.47 -24.46
C SER A 3 -14.89 -8.32 -23.56
N LYS A 4 -13.67 -8.59 -24.01
CA LYS A 4 -12.63 -9.24 -23.19
C LYS A 4 -12.37 -8.33 -21.99
N GLN A 5 -12.71 -8.79 -20.78
CA GLN A 5 -12.40 -8.07 -19.55
C GLN A 5 -10.89 -7.81 -19.47
N LYS A 6 -10.50 -6.56 -19.17
CA LYS A 6 -9.10 -6.22 -18.95
C LYS A 6 -8.60 -6.96 -17.71
N SER A 7 -7.43 -7.59 -17.82
CA SER A 7 -6.74 -8.21 -16.68
C SER A 7 -6.49 -7.16 -15.59
N LYS A 8 -6.58 -7.59 -14.32
CA LYS A 8 -6.13 -6.83 -13.14
C LYS A 8 -4.93 -7.48 -12.47
N LEU A 9 -4.26 -8.39 -13.16
CA LEU A 9 -2.96 -8.92 -12.76
C LEU A 9 -1.88 -7.93 -13.21
N PHE A 10 -1.04 -7.52 -12.26
CA PHE A 10 0.08 -6.60 -12.48
C PHE A 10 1.39 -7.36 -12.30
N GLU A 11 2.42 -6.97 -13.04
CA GLU A 11 3.72 -7.64 -12.98
C GLU A 11 4.52 -7.19 -11.75
N SER A 12 4.16 -6.05 -11.16
CA SER A 12 4.77 -5.54 -9.93
C SER A 12 3.79 -4.82 -9.00
N ALA A 13 4.17 -4.73 -7.72
CA ALA A 13 3.43 -3.95 -6.73
C ALA A 13 3.42 -2.45 -7.07
N LEU A 14 4.51 -1.91 -7.66
CA LEU A 14 4.59 -0.50 -8.07
C LEU A 14 3.58 -0.16 -9.16
N GLU A 15 3.38 -1.05 -10.15
CA GLU A 15 2.35 -0.87 -11.18
C GLU A 15 0.94 -0.87 -10.58
N ALA A 16 0.70 -1.78 -9.62
CA ALA A 16 -0.61 -1.89 -8.97
C ALA A 16 -1.00 -0.66 -8.15
N ILE A 17 -0.03 0.13 -7.69
CA ILE A 17 -0.24 1.37 -6.90
C ILE A 17 0.04 2.64 -7.71
N ALA A 18 0.19 2.56 -9.04
CA ALA A 18 0.72 3.65 -9.86
C ALA A 18 -0.09 4.95 -9.78
N ASP A 19 -1.39 4.86 -9.52
CA ASP A 19 -2.33 5.98 -9.41
C ASP A 19 -2.48 6.57 -7.99
N ILE A 20 -1.87 5.97 -6.97
CA ILE A 20 -1.87 6.52 -5.60
C ILE A 20 -0.98 7.77 -5.55
N HIS A 21 -1.53 8.90 -5.14
CA HIS A 21 -0.83 10.19 -5.07
C HIS A 21 -0.68 10.68 -3.63
N ASP A 22 0.10 11.75 -3.44
CA ASP A 22 0.24 12.41 -2.15
C ASP A 22 -1.13 12.86 -1.60
N GLY A 23 -1.32 12.79 -0.29
CA GLY A 23 -2.59 13.15 0.34
C GLY A 23 -3.69 12.09 0.23
N ALA A 24 -3.42 10.92 -0.35
CA ALA A 24 -4.42 9.87 -0.49
C ALA A 24 -4.81 9.24 0.86
N THR A 25 -6.08 8.87 0.98
CA THR A 25 -6.59 8.08 2.12
C THR A 25 -6.64 6.61 1.74
N LEU A 26 -5.94 5.75 2.49
CA LEU A 26 -5.82 4.32 2.23
C LEU A 26 -6.39 3.51 3.40
N MET A 27 -7.23 2.52 3.08
CA MET A 27 -7.61 1.48 4.05
C MET A 27 -6.62 0.32 3.95
N VAL A 28 -5.96 -0.02 5.06
CA VAL A 28 -4.88 -1.01 5.09
C VAL A 28 -5.26 -2.14 6.05
N GLY A 29 -5.49 -3.32 5.48
CA GLY A 29 -5.83 -4.53 6.22
C GLY A 29 -4.68 -5.07 7.07
N GLY A 30 -5.03 -5.91 8.05
CA GLY A 30 -4.11 -6.59 8.95
C GLY A 30 -4.48 -6.45 10.42
N PHE A 31 -3.97 -7.35 11.26
CA PHE A 31 -4.08 -7.31 12.72
C PHE A 31 -2.70 -7.56 13.34
N GLY A 32 -2.12 -6.54 13.97
CA GLY A 32 -0.70 -6.54 14.28
C GLY A 32 0.13 -6.73 13.01
N LEU A 33 0.80 -7.88 12.88
CA LEU A 33 1.58 -8.25 11.69
C LEU A 33 0.93 -9.36 10.84
N CYS A 34 -0.24 -9.85 11.23
CA CYS A 34 -0.95 -10.89 10.51
C CYS A 34 -1.83 -10.29 9.41
N GLY A 35 -1.70 -10.79 8.18
CA GLY A 35 -2.55 -10.40 7.04
C GLY A 35 -2.29 -8.98 6.50
N ILE A 36 -1.10 -8.44 6.72
CA ILE A 36 -0.70 -7.13 6.19
C ILE A 36 -0.29 -7.23 4.69
N PRO A 37 -0.54 -6.19 3.88
CA PRO A 37 -0.13 -6.17 2.47
C PRO A 37 1.34 -5.74 2.31
N GLU A 38 2.27 -6.57 2.80
CA GLU A 38 3.70 -6.23 2.94
C GLU A 38 4.37 -5.70 1.66
N HIS A 39 4.12 -6.32 0.50
CA HIS A 39 4.70 -5.89 -0.77
C HIS A 39 4.16 -4.53 -1.26
N LEU A 40 2.88 -4.23 -0.98
CA LEU A 40 2.29 -2.94 -1.35
C LEU A 40 2.79 -1.82 -0.44
N ILE A 41 2.99 -2.11 0.85
CA ILE A 41 3.58 -1.16 1.79
C ILE A 41 5.02 -0.82 1.39
N GLU A 42 5.82 -1.82 1.02
CA GLU A 42 7.17 -1.58 0.51
C GLU A 42 7.15 -0.76 -0.79
N ALA A 43 6.23 -1.08 -1.71
CA ALA A 43 6.07 -0.31 -2.94
C ALA A 43 5.69 1.16 -2.68
N LEU A 44 4.82 1.44 -1.70
CA LEU A 44 4.48 2.80 -1.29
C LEU A 44 5.72 3.55 -0.76
N LYS A 45 6.54 2.89 0.06
CA LYS A 45 7.81 3.44 0.55
C LYS A 45 8.76 3.78 -0.61
N VAL A 46 8.93 2.84 -1.55
CA VAL A 46 9.79 3.04 -2.74
C VAL A 46 9.26 4.16 -3.64
N LYS A 47 7.94 4.24 -3.82
CA LYS A 47 7.29 5.29 -4.61
C LYS A 47 7.48 6.67 -3.97
N GLY A 48 7.61 6.74 -2.65
CA GLY A 48 7.89 7.97 -1.91
C GLY A 48 6.70 8.92 -1.84
N VAL A 49 5.47 8.39 -1.90
CA VAL A 49 4.24 9.17 -1.71
C VAL A 49 4.16 9.72 -0.28
N LYS A 50 3.66 10.94 -0.15
CA LYS A 50 3.64 11.71 1.10
C LYS A 50 2.22 12.03 1.57
N ASP A 51 2.11 12.49 2.80
CA ASP A 51 0.86 12.97 3.41
C ASP A 51 -0.31 11.97 3.35
N LEU A 52 0.00 10.67 3.41
CA LEU A 52 -1.02 9.62 3.39
C LEU A 52 -1.84 9.60 4.68
N THR A 53 -3.16 9.44 4.54
CA THR A 53 -4.04 9.10 5.68
C THR A 53 -4.32 7.60 5.65
N CYS A 54 -3.69 6.84 6.54
CA CYS A 54 -3.89 5.39 6.63
C CYS A 54 -4.93 5.02 7.70
N ILE A 55 -5.98 4.31 7.29
CA ILE A 55 -6.98 3.72 8.18
C ILE A 55 -6.63 2.25 8.37
N SER A 56 -6.18 1.87 9.57
CA SER A 56 -5.80 0.49 9.90
C SER A 56 -6.10 0.17 11.36
N ASN A 57 -6.16 -1.13 11.69
CA ASN A 57 -6.32 -1.57 13.08
C ASN A 57 -5.07 -1.27 13.93
N ASN A 58 -3.88 -1.42 13.35
CA ASN A 58 -2.60 -1.12 13.99
C ASN A 58 -1.62 -0.55 12.97
N ALA A 59 -0.59 0.17 13.43
CA ALA A 59 0.50 0.65 12.57
C ALA A 59 1.59 -0.41 12.31
N GLY A 60 1.47 -1.62 12.86
CA GLY A 60 2.57 -2.60 12.87
C GLY A 60 3.60 -2.24 13.94
N VAL A 61 4.89 -2.42 13.62
CA VAL A 61 6.03 -2.11 14.50
C VAL A 61 7.07 -1.30 13.74
N ASP A 62 8.08 -0.77 14.42
CA ASP A 62 9.20 -0.11 13.76
C ASP A 62 9.81 -1.03 12.69
N ASP A 63 10.12 -0.47 11.52
CA ASP A 63 10.65 -1.18 10.34
C ASP A 63 9.75 -2.29 9.73
N PHE A 64 8.51 -2.49 10.20
CA PHE A 64 7.63 -3.51 9.61
C PHE A 64 6.13 -3.14 9.61
N GLY A 65 5.44 -3.50 8.52
CA GLY A 65 4.08 -3.00 8.27
C GLY A 65 4.06 -1.48 8.05
N LEU A 66 3.00 -0.79 8.49
CA LEU A 66 2.87 0.66 8.28
C LEU A 66 3.95 1.49 9.00
N GLY A 67 4.62 0.94 10.01
CA GLY A 67 5.76 1.59 10.68
C GLY A 67 6.88 1.98 9.71
N LYS A 68 7.04 1.24 8.61
CA LYS A 68 7.98 1.58 7.53
C LYS A 68 7.68 2.93 6.85
N LEU A 69 6.41 3.33 6.79
CA LEU A 69 5.98 4.59 6.17
C LEU A 69 6.02 5.75 7.14
N LEU A 70 5.87 5.50 8.45
CA LEU A 70 5.93 6.53 9.50
C LEU A 70 7.34 7.09 9.70
N GLN A 71 8.37 6.30 9.42
CA GLN A 71 9.76 6.76 9.49
C GLN A 71 10.14 7.75 8.38
N THR A 72 9.34 7.79 7.30
CA THR A 72 9.61 8.61 6.10
C THR A 72 8.62 9.75 5.93
N GLY A 73 7.65 9.88 6.84
CA GLY A 73 6.58 10.89 6.84
C GLY A 73 7.01 12.22 7.44
#